data_AF-A0A4Q3ALA6-F1
#
_entry.id   AF-A0A4Q3ALA6-F1
#
_cell.length_a   1.000
_cell.length_b   1.000
_cell.length_c   1.000
_cell.angle_alpha   90.00
_cell.angle_beta   90.00
_cell.angle_gamma   90.00
#
_symmetry.space_group_name_H-M   'P 1'
#
loop_
_entity.id
_entity.type
_entity.pdbx_description
1 polymer ?
#
loop_
_entity_poly.entity_id
_entity_poly.type
_entity_poly.pdbx_seq_one_letter_code
_entity_poly.pdbx_strand_id
1 'polypeptide(L)'
;MSATKLARFELPNRLVKHEDTATETYAQFTAEPFERGYGHTLGNSLRRVLLGSLEGAAITSVRIAGVQHEFSSLPGVVEDVTDIVLNLKKVKFAHHDKEPRILTIKVEKEGVITAGDIQGDNIYDVVNKDQVICTLDKKVKFDCEFEVRVGRGFFTGDENKRKDQPIG
;
A
#
# COMPACT_ATOMS: atom_id res chain seq x y z
N MET A 1 -10.84 15.76 56.10
CA MET A 1 -11.00 14.94 54.88
C MET A 1 -10.06 13.75 54.99
N SER A 2 -10.58 12.52 55.03
CA SER A 2 -9.76 11.31 55.05
C SER A 2 -9.43 10.92 53.61
N ALA A 3 -8.15 10.68 53.30
CA ALA A 3 -7.73 10.22 51.98
C ALA A 3 -8.12 8.74 51.81
N THR A 4 -9.11 8.47 50.97
CA THR A 4 -9.49 7.10 50.62
C THR A 4 -8.45 6.50 49.68
N LYS A 5 -7.86 5.37 50.06
CA LYS A 5 -6.95 4.60 49.20
C LYS A 5 -7.76 4.00 48.05
N LEU A 6 -7.51 4.44 46.83
CA LEU A 6 -8.15 3.87 45.63
C LEU A 6 -7.64 2.45 45.38
N ALA A 7 -8.49 1.62 44.75
CA ALA A 7 -8.11 0.29 44.28
C ALA A 7 -6.94 0.38 43.29
N ARG A 8 -6.19 -0.73 43.14
CA ARG A 8 -5.08 -0.82 42.19
C ARG A 8 -5.63 -0.64 40.77
N PHE A 9 -5.00 0.24 40.01
CA PHE A 9 -5.34 0.48 38.61
C PHE A 9 -5.12 -0.80 37.77
N GLU A 10 -6.16 -1.27 37.08
CA GLU A 10 -6.09 -2.46 36.22
C GLU A 10 -5.36 -2.14 34.91
N LEU A 11 -4.17 -2.73 34.75
CA LEU A 11 -3.41 -2.69 33.51
C LEU A 11 -3.73 -3.93 32.67
N PRO A 12 -3.89 -3.81 31.35
CA PRO A 12 -4.07 -4.96 30.48
C PRO A 12 -2.85 -5.87 30.59
N ASN A 13 -3.08 -7.13 30.93
CA ASN A 13 -2.03 -8.14 31.10
C ASN A 13 -2.26 -9.38 30.23
N ARG A 14 -3.41 -9.46 29.53
CA ARG A 14 -3.75 -10.51 28.59
C ARG A 14 -3.98 -9.92 27.21
N LEU A 15 -3.32 -10.49 26.22
CA LEU A 15 -3.54 -10.23 24.79
C LEU A 15 -3.69 -11.58 24.09
N VAL A 16 -4.88 -11.86 23.56
CA VAL A 16 -5.20 -13.11 22.88
C VAL A 16 -5.42 -12.82 21.40
N LYS A 17 -4.71 -13.53 20.52
CA LYS A 17 -4.97 -13.55 19.08
C LYS A 17 -6.05 -14.59 18.78
N HIS A 18 -7.05 -14.19 18.00
CA HIS A 18 -8.13 -15.07 17.53
C HIS A 18 -7.68 -15.79 16.26
N GLU A 19 -7.07 -16.97 16.42
CA GLU A 19 -6.52 -17.77 15.31
C GLU A 19 -7.60 -18.24 14.32
N ASP A 20 -8.83 -18.41 14.77
CA ASP A 20 -10.00 -18.79 13.96
C ASP A 20 -10.38 -17.75 12.91
N THR A 21 -10.06 -16.47 13.17
CA THR A 21 -10.31 -15.37 12.23
C THR A 21 -9.07 -14.97 11.44
N ALA A 22 -7.88 -15.46 11.82
CA ALA A 22 -6.62 -14.98 11.28
C ALA A 22 -6.40 -15.46 9.84
N THR A 23 -5.97 -14.54 8.98
CA THR A 23 -5.46 -14.82 7.63
C THR A 23 -4.08 -14.17 7.47
N GLU A 24 -3.45 -14.31 6.30
CA GLU A 24 -2.17 -13.65 6.03
C GLU A 24 -2.24 -12.11 6.11
N THR A 25 -3.42 -11.52 5.88
CA THR A 25 -3.61 -10.06 5.86
C THR A 25 -4.61 -9.55 6.89
N TYR A 26 -5.11 -10.42 7.78
CA TYR A 26 -6.08 -10.05 8.81
C TYR A 26 -5.77 -10.78 10.12
N ALA A 27 -5.84 -10.05 11.23
CA ALA A 27 -5.76 -10.64 12.55
C ALA A 27 -6.64 -9.85 13.53
N GLN A 28 -7.34 -10.58 14.39
CA GLN A 28 -8.13 -10.02 15.48
C GLN A 28 -7.47 -10.33 16.82
N PHE A 29 -7.44 -9.34 17.71
CA PHE A 29 -6.88 -9.49 19.06
C PHE A 29 -7.89 -9.00 20.11
N THR A 30 -7.94 -9.69 21.25
CA THR A 30 -8.62 -9.21 22.47
C THR A 30 -7.59 -8.91 23.54
N ALA A 31 -7.59 -7.68 24.03
CA ALA A 31 -6.76 -7.24 25.15
C ALA A 31 -7.65 -6.96 26.37
N GLU A 32 -7.25 -7.45 27.54
CA GLU A 32 -7.99 -7.28 28.80
C GLU A 32 -7.07 -7.58 30.02
N PRO A 33 -7.49 -7.23 31.25
CA PRO A 33 -8.61 -6.35 31.60
C PRO A 33 -8.29 -4.87 31.29
N PHE A 34 -9.33 -4.06 31.14
CA PHE A 34 -9.21 -2.60 31.04
C PHE A 34 -10.10 -1.93 32.07
N GLU A 35 -9.59 -0.85 32.66
CA GLU A 35 -10.43 0.11 33.38
C GLU A 35 -11.52 0.67 32.47
N ARG A 36 -12.67 1.00 33.07
CA ARG A 36 -13.81 1.55 32.33
C ARG A 36 -13.37 2.82 31.57
N GLY A 37 -13.60 2.83 30.26
CA GLY A 37 -13.24 3.94 29.37
C GLY A 37 -11.84 3.84 28.75
N TYR A 38 -10.90 3.08 29.32
CA TYR A 38 -9.54 2.96 28.78
C TYR A 38 -9.48 2.22 27.43
N GLY A 39 -10.44 1.32 27.18
CA GLY A 39 -10.56 0.65 25.88
C GLY A 39 -10.71 1.64 24.72
N HIS A 40 -11.51 2.71 24.89
CA HIS A 40 -11.65 3.75 23.86
C HIS A 40 -10.39 4.60 23.73
N THR A 41 -9.78 5.00 24.85
CA THR A 41 -8.55 5.79 24.85
C THR A 41 -7.42 5.08 24.10
N LEU A 42 -7.15 3.82 24.44
CA LEU A 42 -6.11 3.02 23.79
C LEU A 42 -6.50 2.61 22.37
N GLY A 43 -7.73 2.15 22.14
CA GLY A 43 -8.20 1.76 20.82
C GLY A 43 -8.13 2.90 19.80
N ASN A 44 -8.55 4.11 20.18
CA ASN A 44 -8.46 5.28 19.30
C ASN A 44 -6.99 5.69 19.06
N SER A 45 -6.15 5.63 20.10
CA SER A 45 -4.73 5.96 19.97
C SER A 45 -4.02 4.99 19.04
N LEU A 46 -4.22 3.68 19.21
CA LEU A 46 -3.70 2.63 18.34
C LEU A 46 -4.22 2.79 16.91
N ARG A 47 -5.53 3.01 16.72
CA ARG A 47 -6.11 3.26 15.39
C ARG A 47 -5.42 4.42 14.67
N ARG A 48 -5.16 5.53 15.37
CA ARG A 48 -4.47 6.70 14.78
C ARG A 48 -3.03 6.38 14.39
N VAL A 49 -2.29 5.68 15.24
CA VAL A 49 -0.91 5.27 14.96
C VAL A 49 -0.86 4.31 13.77
N LEU A 50 -1.73 3.29 13.75
CA LEU A 50 -1.79 2.30 12.68
C LEU A 50 -2.18 2.92 11.34
N LEU A 51 -3.10 3.88 11.32
CA LEU A 51 -3.55 4.53 10.07
C LEU A 51 -2.62 5.63 9.55
N GLY A 52 -1.80 6.24 10.42
CA GLY A 52 -1.07 7.47 10.07
C GLY A 52 0.45 7.41 10.20
N SER A 53 1.00 6.46 10.96
CA SER A 53 2.43 6.48 11.34
C SER A 53 3.20 5.24 10.94
N LEU A 54 2.53 4.23 10.37
CA LEU A 54 3.21 3.07 9.81
C LEU A 54 3.99 3.47 8.56
N GLU A 55 5.22 2.99 8.52
CA GLU A 55 6.09 3.12 7.37
C GLU A 55 5.68 2.09 6.31
N GLY A 56 5.66 2.50 5.05
CA GLY A 56 5.34 1.62 3.94
C GLY A 56 5.92 2.14 2.63
N ALA A 57 6.15 1.21 1.69
CA ALA A 57 6.61 1.50 0.35
C ALA A 57 5.42 1.47 -0.62
N ALA A 58 5.31 2.49 -1.47
CA ALA A 58 4.24 2.62 -2.46
C ALA A 58 4.72 3.30 -3.73
N ILE A 59 3.99 3.09 -4.83
CA ILE A 59 4.21 3.79 -6.09
C ILE A 59 3.73 5.24 -5.94
N THR A 60 4.63 6.20 -6.20
CA THR A 60 4.35 7.64 -6.08
C THR A 60 4.20 8.35 -7.41
N SER A 61 4.82 7.84 -8.48
CA SER A 61 4.66 8.36 -9.84
C SER A 61 4.76 7.23 -10.85
N VAL A 62 4.11 7.39 -12.00
CA VAL A 62 4.11 6.41 -13.09
C VAL A 62 4.22 7.13 -14.43
N ARG A 63 4.95 6.53 -15.37
CA ARG A 63 5.06 6.92 -16.76
C ARG A 63 4.79 5.69 -17.62
N ILE A 64 3.76 5.76 -18.46
CA ILE A 64 3.37 4.68 -19.36
C ILE A 64 3.67 5.13 -20.79
N ALA A 65 4.37 4.31 -21.58
CA ALA A 65 4.69 4.65 -22.95
C ALA A 65 3.41 4.78 -23.80
N GLY A 66 3.32 5.85 -24.59
CA GLY A 66 2.15 6.12 -25.44
C GLY A 66 0.96 6.78 -24.72
N VAL A 67 1.07 7.03 -23.40
CA VAL A 67 0.06 7.72 -22.60
C VAL A 67 0.49 9.18 -22.41
N GLN A 68 -0.42 10.11 -22.71
CA GLN A 68 -0.19 11.55 -22.50
C GLN A 68 -0.84 12.08 -21.22
N HIS A 69 -1.93 11.46 -20.78
CA HIS A 69 -2.69 11.85 -19.59
C HIS A 69 -3.48 10.65 -19.05
N GLU A 70 -3.89 10.76 -17.79
CA GLU A 70 -4.55 9.71 -17.01
C GLU A 70 -5.95 9.30 -17.52
N PHE A 71 -6.62 10.18 -18.28
CA PHE A 71 -7.94 9.93 -18.86
C PHE A 71 -7.92 9.29 -20.26
N SER A 72 -6.75 8.83 -20.72
CA SER A 72 -6.61 8.24 -22.06
C SER A 72 -6.80 6.72 -22.02
N SER A 73 -7.01 6.14 -23.20
CA SER A 73 -6.93 4.69 -23.42
C SER A 73 -5.63 4.37 -24.16
N LEU A 74 -5.12 3.14 -23.96
CA LEU A 74 -3.91 2.68 -24.63
C LEU A 74 -4.30 1.61 -25.67
N PRO A 75 -3.98 1.79 -26.97
CA PRO A 75 -4.33 0.81 -27.98
C PRO A 75 -3.75 -0.57 -27.67
N GLY A 76 -4.63 -1.57 -27.62
CA GLY A 76 -4.26 -2.95 -27.31
C GLY A 76 -4.27 -3.31 -25.83
N VAL A 77 -4.76 -2.42 -24.97
CA VAL A 77 -5.01 -2.68 -23.55
C VAL A 77 -6.51 -2.59 -23.28
N VAL A 78 -7.04 -3.52 -22.49
CA VAL A 78 -8.47 -3.60 -22.19
C VAL A 78 -8.90 -2.52 -21.20
N GLU A 79 -8.08 -2.28 -20.18
CA GLU A 79 -8.29 -1.26 -19.15
C GLU A 79 -7.86 0.14 -19.64
N ASP A 80 -8.53 1.18 -19.15
CA ASP A 80 -8.07 2.55 -19.37
C ASP A 80 -6.89 2.91 -18.46
N VAL A 81 -6.27 4.07 -18.69
CA VAL A 81 -5.10 4.49 -17.91
C VAL A 81 -5.44 4.73 -16.44
N THR A 82 -6.66 5.18 -16.13
CA THR A 82 -7.09 5.39 -14.74
C THR A 82 -7.17 4.06 -14.00
N ASP A 83 -7.75 3.04 -14.63
CA ASP A 83 -7.80 1.67 -14.09
C ASP A 83 -6.40 1.10 -13.86
N ILE A 84 -5.48 1.30 -14.81
CA ILE A 84 -4.06 0.88 -14.66
C ILE A 84 -3.44 1.56 -13.43
N VAL A 85 -3.60 2.88 -13.30
CA VAL A 85 -3.07 3.64 -12.14
C VAL A 85 -3.68 3.14 -10.83
N LEU A 86 -4.99 2.86 -10.80
CA LEU A 86 -5.67 2.32 -9.62
C LEU A 86 -5.20 0.91 -9.27
N ASN A 87 -4.89 0.08 -10.27
CA ASN A 87 -4.34 -1.26 -10.06
C ASN A 87 -2.90 -1.22 -9.55
N LEU A 88 -2.07 -0.30 -10.08
CA LEU A 88 -0.72 -0.06 -9.57
C LEU A 88 -0.72 0.37 -8.09
N LYS A 89 -1.71 1.18 -7.66
CA LYS A 89 -1.87 1.55 -6.23
C LYS A 89 -2.16 0.35 -5.31
N LYS A 90 -2.62 -0.78 -5.83
CA LYS A 90 -2.88 -2.01 -5.06
C LYS A 90 -1.63 -2.89 -4.92
N VAL A 91 -0.55 -2.57 -5.63
CA VAL A 91 0.72 -3.30 -5.52
C VAL A 91 1.34 -3.01 -4.15
N LYS A 92 1.72 -4.08 -3.44
CA LYS A 92 2.31 -4.03 -2.10
C LYS A 92 3.79 -4.37 -2.19
N PHE A 93 4.61 -3.54 -1.56
CA PHE A 93 6.05 -3.73 -1.50
C PHE A 93 6.50 -3.99 -0.07
N ALA A 94 7.35 -4.99 0.13
CA ALA A 94 8.26 -5.05 1.25
C ALA A 94 9.54 -4.31 0.85
N HIS A 95 10.18 -3.62 1.78
CA HIS A 95 11.37 -2.83 1.50
C HIS A 95 12.50 -3.14 2.49
N HIS A 96 13.73 -3.21 1.99
CA HIS A 96 14.94 -3.43 2.79
C HIS A 96 15.73 -2.15 3.04
N ASP A 97 15.42 -1.08 2.29
CA ASP A 97 15.98 0.26 2.43
C ASP A 97 14.88 1.31 2.15
N LYS A 98 15.22 2.61 2.21
CA LYS A 98 14.31 3.74 2.02
C LYS A 98 14.65 4.62 0.82
N GLU A 99 15.70 4.27 0.09
CA GLU A 99 16.07 5.00 -1.13
C GLU A 99 14.97 4.88 -2.20
N PRO A 100 14.53 6.00 -2.79
CA PRO A 100 13.63 5.96 -3.94
C PRO A 100 14.21 5.14 -5.09
N ARG A 101 13.36 4.34 -5.74
CA ARG A 101 13.77 3.52 -6.87
C ARG A 101 12.78 3.62 -8.02
N ILE A 102 13.32 3.56 -9.22
CA ILE A 102 12.55 3.44 -10.45
C ILE A 102 12.50 1.96 -10.82
N LEU A 103 11.29 1.40 -10.83
CA LEU A 103 11.02 0.04 -11.28
C LEU A 103 10.28 0.07 -12.62
N THR A 104 10.33 -1.04 -13.35
CA THR A 104 9.73 -1.09 -14.69
C THR A 104 8.97 -2.39 -14.94
N ILE A 105 7.99 -2.32 -15.83
CA ILE A 105 7.38 -3.47 -16.50
C ILE A 105 7.63 -3.28 -17.98
N LYS A 106 8.37 -4.21 -18.59
CA LYS A 106 8.66 -4.23 -20.02
C LYS A 106 8.34 -5.62 -20.55
N VAL A 107 7.16 -5.76 -21.13
CA VAL A 107 6.66 -7.03 -21.65
C VAL A 107 6.09 -6.86 -23.05
N GLU A 108 6.18 -7.90 -23.85
CA GLU A 108 5.55 -7.98 -25.17
C GLU A 108 4.85 -9.34 -25.27
N LYS A 109 3.57 -9.36 -24.88
CA LYS A 109 2.76 -10.57 -24.83
C LYS A 109 1.29 -10.23 -25.09
N GLU A 110 0.49 -11.26 -25.28
CA GLU A 110 -0.96 -11.19 -25.18
C GLU A 110 -1.38 -11.74 -23.81
N GLY A 111 -2.45 -11.20 -23.23
CA GLY A 111 -2.99 -11.64 -21.94
C GLY A 111 -2.61 -10.75 -20.76
N VAL A 112 -2.78 -11.30 -19.56
CA VAL A 112 -2.75 -10.53 -18.29
C VAL A 112 -1.31 -10.15 -17.90
N ILE A 113 -1.14 -8.88 -17.53
CA ILE A 113 0.03 -8.33 -16.86
C ILE A 113 -0.26 -8.23 -15.37
N THR A 114 0.64 -8.77 -14.56
CA THR A 114 0.52 -8.80 -13.10
C THR A 114 1.70 -8.07 -12.45
N ALA A 115 1.61 -7.80 -11.15
CA ALA A 115 2.71 -7.26 -10.38
C ALA A 115 3.94 -8.19 -10.35
N GLY A 116 3.76 -9.48 -10.65
CA GLY A 116 4.87 -10.43 -10.85
C GLY A 116 5.70 -10.15 -12.10
N ASP A 117 5.19 -9.39 -13.08
CA ASP A 117 5.94 -8.96 -14.27
C ASP A 117 6.84 -7.72 -14.00
N ILE A 118 6.79 -7.17 -12.78
CA ILE A 118 7.65 -6.06 -12.37
C ILE A 118 9.10 -6.53 -12.32
N GLN A 119 9.96 -5.83 -13.04
CA GLN A 119 11.41 -5.98 -12.96
C GLN A 119 11.86 -5.31 -11.67
N GLY A 120 11.88 -6.11 -10.60
CA GLY A 120 12.28 -5.69 -9.26
C GLY A 120 13.78 -5.44 -9.14
N ASP A 121 14.16 -4.86 -8.01
CA ASP A 121 15.53 -4.79 -7.54
C ASP A 121 15.68 -5.56 -6.22
N ASN A 122 16.85 -5.46 -5.57
CA ASN A 122 17.09 -6.12 -4.27
C ASN A 122 16.56 -5.30 -3.07
N ILE A 123 15.96 -4.14 -3.30
CA ILE A 123 15.48 -3.25 -2.23
C ILE A 123 13.98 -3.41 -2.03
N TYR A 124 13.22 -3.52 -3.12
CA TYR A 124 11.76 -3.60 -3.08
C TYR A 124 11.27 -4.95 -3.61
N ASP A 125 10.67 -5.74 -2.73
CA ASP A 125 10.04 -7.01 -3.06
C ASP A 125 8.54 -6.84 -3.25
N VAL A 126 8.02 -7.27 -4.40
CA VAL A 126 6.57 -7.34 -4.65
C VAL A 126 5.97 -8.47 -3.83
N VAL A 127 5.07 -8.13 -2.91
CA VAL A 127 4.42 -9.07 -1.98
C VAL A 127 3.26 -9.79 -2.65
N ASN A 128 2.36 -9.06 -3.32
CA ASN A 128 1.19 -9.60 -4.02
C ASN A 128 1.43 -9.69 -5.53
N LYS A 129 2.24 -10.67 -5.95
CA LYS A 129 2.65 -10.85 -7.36
C LYS A 129 1.48 -11.15 -8.31
N ASP A 130 0.38 -11.64 -7.79
CA ASP A 130 -0.87 -11.95 -8.50
C ASP A 130 -1.74 -10.71 -8.79
N GLN A 131 -1.42 -9.55 -8.21
CA GLN A 131 -2.15 -8.32 -8.46
C GLN A 131 -2.15 -7.97 -9.95
N VAL A 132 -3.32 -8.05 -10.58
CA VAL A 132 -3.51 -7.66 -11.98
C VAL A 132 -3.26 -6.16 -12.13
N ILE A 133 -2.51 -5.80 -13.17
CA ILE A 133 -2.24 -4.41 -13.56
C ILE A 133 -3.14 -4.05 -14.75
N CYS A 134 -3.06 -4.84 -15.82
CA CYS A 134 -3.91 -4.73 -17.01
C CYS A 134 -3.86 -6.00 -17.86
N THR A 135 -4.63 -6.01 -18.94
CA THR A 135 -4.79 -7.11 -19.88
C THR A 135 -4.52 -6.61 -21.29
N LEU A 136 -3.62 -7.28 -22.00
CA LEU A 136 -3.32 -6.99 -23.41
C LEU A 136 -4.22 -7.84 -24.32
N ASP A 137 -5.00 -7.20 -25.19
CA ASP A 137 -5.99 -7.87 -26.07
C ASP A 137 -5.36 -8.61 -27.26
N LYS A 138 -4.10 -8.30 -27.55
CA LYS A 138 -3.26 -8.87 -28.60
C LYS A 138 -1.80 -8.71 -28.22
N LYS A 139 -0.90 -9.32 -28.99
CA LYS A 139 0.54 -9.13 -28.78
C LYS A 139 0.97 -7.69 -29.06
N VAL A 140 1.09 -6.90 -28.00
CA VAL A 140 1.62 -5.53 -28.03
C VAL A 140 2.68 -5.34 -26.96
N LYS A 141 3.54 -4.34 -27.16
CA LYS A 141 4.52 -3.95 -26.15
C LYS A 141 3.85 -3.08 -25.08
N PHE A 142 4.00 -3.46 -23.82
CA PHE A 142 3.68 -2.64 -22.66
C PHE A 142 4.98 -2.22 -21.96
N ASP A 143 5.19 -0.91 -21.84
CA ASP A 143 6.38 -0.31 -21.25
C ASP A 143 5.93 0.74 -20.23
N CYS A 144 6.13 0.41 -18.96
CA CYS A 144 5.70 1.21 -17.82
C CYS A 144 6.87 1.38 -16.86
N GLU A 145 7.13 2.61 -16.46
CA GLU A 145 8.12 2.97 -15.46
C GLU A 145 7.42 3.64 -14.29
N PHE A 146 7.80 3.32 -13.05
CA PHE A 146 7.22 3.95 -11.87
C PHE A 146 8.22 4.09 -10.75
N GLU A 147 8.03 5.13 -9.94
CA GLU A 147 8.85 5.40 -8.78
C GLU A 147 8.21 4.82 -7.53
N VAL A 148 8.97 4.02 -6.77
CA VAL A 148 8.60 3.51 -5.46
C VAL A 148 9.35 4.29 -4.39
N ARG A 149 8.62 4.75 -3.37
CA ARG A 149 9.18 5.51 -2.24
C ARG A 149 8.63 4.98 -0.92
N VAL A 150 9.45 5.08 0.11
CA VAL A 150 9.04 4.82 1.49
C VAL A 150 8.50 6.11 2.12
N GLY A 151 7.33 6.00 2.75
CA GLY A 151 6.65 7.11 3.41
C GLY A 151 5.82 6.65 4.60
N ARG A 152 5.09 7.60 5.20
CA ARG A 152 4.14 7.34 6.30
C ARG A 152 2.80 8.00 6.01
N GLY A 153 1.71 7.28 6.24
CA GLY A 153 0.37 7.77 5.98
C GLY A 153 0.00 7.71 4.49
N PHE A 154 -0.86 8.64 4.06
CA PHE A 154 -1.42 8.67 2.70
C PHE A 154 -1.15 10.03 2.06
N PHE A 155 -0.63 9.99 0.83
CA PHE A 155 -0.39 11.17 0.00
C PHE A 155 -1.22 11.04 -1.27
N THR A 156 -1.93 12.11 -1.61
CA THR A 156 -2.67 12.23 -2.87
C THR A 156 -1.72 12.33 -4.07
N GLY A 157 -2.27 12.17 -5.28
CA GLY A 157 -1.50 12.33 -6.51
C GLY A 157 -0.83 13.71 -6.59
N ASP A 158 -1.52 14.76 -6.14
CA ASP A 158 -1.00 16.13 -6.15
C ASP A 158 0.13 16.33 -5.13
N GLU A 159 0.03 15.75 -3.93
CA GLU A 159 1.08 15.85 -2.93
C GLU A 159 2.36 15.09 -3.31
N ASN A 160 2.24 14.08 -4.18
CA ASN A 160 3.39 13.33 -4.70
C ASN A 160 4.13 14.07 -5.83
N LYS A 161 3.54 15.10 -6.45
CA LYS A 161 4.14 15.82 -7.58
C LYS A 161 5.46 16.49 -7.18
N ARG A 162 6.50 16.25 -7.96
CA ARG A 162 7.76 17.00 -7.85
C ARG A 162 7.67 18.31 -8.63
N LYS A 163 8.42 19.33 -8.20
CA LYS A 163 8.43 20.66 -8.86
C LYS A 163 8.90 20.60 -10.32
N ASP A 164 9.70 19.61 -10.67
CA ASP A 164 10.32 19.37 -11.97
C ASP A 164 9.64 18.25 -12.77
N GLN A 165 8.52 17.69 -12.28
CA GLN A 165 7.82 16.62 -12.99
C GLN A 165 7.13 17.19 -14.25
N PRO A 166 7.25 16.51 -15.41
CA PRO A 166 6.49 16.86 -16.60
C PRO A 166 4.97 16.89 -16.32
N ILE A 167 4.24 17.73 -17.04
CA ILE A 167 2.79 17.79 -16.96
C ILE A 167 2.23 16.56 -17.69
N GLY A 168 1.33 15.83 -17.03
CA GLY A 168 0.74 14.57 -17.50
C GLY A 168 0.89 13.47 -16.46
#